data_AF-A0A812Y8Q1-F1
#
_entry.id   AF-A0A812Y8Q1-F1
#
_cell.length_a   1.000
_cell.length_b   1.000
_cell.length_c   1.000
_cell.angle_alpha   90.00
_cell.angle_beta   90.00
_cell.angle_gamma   90.00
#
_symmetry.space_group_name_H-M   'P 1'
#
loop_
_entity.id
_entity.type
_entity.pdbx_description
1 polymer ?
#
loop_
_entity_poly.entity_id
_entity_poly.type
_entity_poly.pdbx_seq_one_letter_code
_entity_poly.pdbx_strand_id
1 'polypeptide(L)'
;IWRPSKKLAQRDAAERTLGLFVSRWASLITLDELAGTRDQDPLPEARSEVELLEKFCQRLSWDCPAAVSWSHRWEDGLCQAFAEVRLLDVPHTFPSKSHSTQEEAYEDAARRVLWYLQCPGYEEKFEPDTSYVKAVAQDIPEPSACWNKDDNLQEGGIP
;
A
#
# COMPACT_ATOMS: atom_id res chain seq x y z
N ILE A 1 -14.17 -11.38 19.02
CA ILE A 1 -15.12 -11.42 20.16
C ILE A 1 -15.96 -10.16 20.08
N TRP A 2 -17.28 -10.29 19.97
CA TRP A 2 -18.17 -9.13 20.01
C TRP A 2 -18.14 -8.49 21.41
N ARG A 3 -18.04 -7.17 21.48
CA ARG A 3 -18.00 -6.44 22.76
C ARG A 3 -19.42 -5.98 23.15
N PRO A 4 -19.77 -6.03 24.44
CA PRO A 4 -21.15 -5.81 24.91
C PRO A 4 -21.59 -4.34 24.87
N SER A 5 -20.69 -3.40 24.57
CA SER A 5 -21.05 -1.99 24.40
C SER A 5 -20.22 -1.33 23.31
N LYS A 6 -20.80 -0.30 22.67
CA LYS A 6 -20.16 0.50 21.62
C LYS A 6 -18.80 1.04 22.08
N LYS A 7 -18.72 1.57 23.30
CA LYS A 7 -17.48 2.13 23.86
C LYS A 7 -16.39 1.08 24.03
N LEU A 8 -16.74 -0.12 24.49
CA LEU A 8 -15.79 -1.24 24.59
C LEU A 8 -15.38 -1.77 23.22
N ALA A 9 -16.30 -1.81 22.25
CA ALA A 9 -16.00 -2.22 20.88
C ALA A 9 -15.01 -1.26 20.20
N GLN A 10 -15.22 0.05 20.36
CA GLN A 10 -14.32 1.09 19.84
C GLN A 10 -12.93 0.99 20.47
N ARG A 11 -12.85 0.78 21.78
CA ARG A 11 -11.57 0.59 22.47
C ARG A 11 -10.84 -0.67 22.01
N ASP A 12 -11.55 -1.80 21.89
CA ASP A 12 -10.96 -3.06 21.41
C ASP A 12 -10.47 -2.94 19.95
N ALA A 13 -11.25 -2.27 19.09
CA ALA A 13 -10.83 -1.97 17.73
C ALA A 13 -9.59 -1.05 17.70
N ALA A 14 -9.58 0.02 18.50
CA ALA A 14 -8.43 0.91 18.60
C ALA A 14 -7.19 0.20 19.15
N GLU A 15 -7.31 -0.63 20.18
CA GLU A 15 -6.21 -1.41 20.76
C GLU A 15 -5.64 -2.43 19.76
N ARG A 16 -6.51 -3.11 18.99
CA ARG A 16 -6.08 -4.05 17.94
C ARG A 16 -5.42 -3.33 16.76
N THR A 17 -6.00 -2.22 16.31
CA THR A 17 -5.40 -1.39 15.24
C THR A 17 -4.07 -0.82 15.69
N LEU A 18 -3.96 -0.38 16.95
CA LEU A 18 -2.72 0.09 17.53
C LEU A 18 -1.69 -1.04 17.61
N GLY A 19 -2.08 -2.25 18.01
CA GLY A 19 -1.20 -3.42 17.98
C GLY A 19 -0.73 -3.78 16.56
N LEU A 20 -1.63 -3.74 15.57
CA LEU A 20 -1.28 -3.91 14.16
C LEU A 20 -0.28 -2.84 13.70
N PHE A 21 -0.52 -1.58 14.06
CA PHE A 21 0.33 -0.45 13.67
C PHE A 21 1.68 -0.53 14.37
N VAL A 22 1.71 -0.66 15.69
CA VAL A 22 2.96 -0.77 16.46
C VAL A 22 3.74 -2.02 16.12
N SER A 23 3.13 -3.16 15.83
CA SER A 23 3.91 -4.35 15.45
C SER A 23 4.33 -4.33 13.99
N ARG A 24 3.43 -4.04 13.04
CA ARG A 24 3.75 -4.15 11.60
C ARG A 24 4.34 -2.88 11.01
N TRP A 25 3.87 -1.70 11.41
CA TRP A 25 4.49 -0.43 11.00
C TRP A 25 5.77 -0.16 11.76
N ALA A 26 5.88 -0.52 13.04
CA ALA A 26 7.20 -0.43 13.67
C ALA A 26 8.16 -1.48 13.12
N SER A 27 7.76 -2.63 12.55
CA SER A 27 8.69 -3.47 11.77
C SER A 27 9.15 -2.81 10.46
N LEU A 28 8.29 -2.01 9.81
CA LEU A 28 8.65 -1.20 8.64
C LEU A 28 9.55 0.00 9.01
N ILE A 29 9.28 0.65 10.14
CA ILE A 29 10.06 1.80 10.66
C ILE A 29 11.33 1.33 11.36
N THR A 30 11.32 0.20 12.07
CA THR A 30 12.55 -0.44 12.56
C THR A 30 13.33 -1.08 11.43
N LEU A 31 12.74 -1.33 10.25
CA LEU A 31 13.54 -1.54 9.06
C LEU A 31 14.30 -0.27 8.68
N ASP A 32 13.77 0.92 8.94
CA ASP A 32 14.46 2.21 8.77
C ASP A 32 15.45 2.51 9.91
N GLU A 33 15.18 2.09 11.16
CA GLU A 33 16.07 2.28 12.32
C GLU A 33 17.13 1.17 12.49
N LEU A 34 16.87 -0.09 12.10
CA LEU A 34 17.90 -1.13 11.90
C LEU A 34 18.65 -0.90 10.59
N ALA A 35 18.01 -0.31 9.59
CA ALA A 35 18.72 0.39 8.53
C ALA A 35 19.17 1.79 8.99
N GLY A 36 19.13 2.13 10.27
CA GLY A 36 19.76 3.32 10.85
C GLY A 36 21.30 3.22 10.85
N THR A 37 21.84 2.13 10.28
CA THR A 37 23.20 2.04 9.72
C THR A 37 23.27 2.47 8.24
N ARG A 38 22.28 3.20 7.72
CA ARG A 38 22.18 3.64 6.30
C ARG A 38 23.08 4.78 5.89
N ASP A 39 23.92 5.30 6.77
CA ASP A 39 25.06 6.08 6.27
C ASP A 39 26.14 5.17 5.64
N GLN A 40 26.07 3.83 5.79
CA GLN A 40 27.16 2.94 5.33
C GLN A 40 26.80 1.60 4.65
N ASP A 41 25.55 1.15 4.58
CA ASP A 41 25.25 -0.04 3.76
C ASP A 41 24.89 0.36 2.31
N PRO A 42 25.70 -0.04 1.31
CA PRO A 42 25.40 0.23 -0.09
C PRO A 42 24.04 -0.37 -0.46
N LEU A 43 23.29 0.34 -1.30
CA LEU A 43 22.16 -0.24 -2.03
C LEU A 43 22.59 -1.61 -2.59
N PRO A 44 21.78 -2.68 -2.47
CA PRO A 44 22.19 -3.99 -2.95
C PRO A 44 22.63 -3.87 -4.41
N GLU A 45 23.84 -4.32 -4.74
CA GLU A 45 24.29 -4.36 -6.12
C GLU A 45 23.26 -5.14 -6.94
N ALA A 46 22.60 -4.46 -7.87
CA ALA A 46 21.55 -4.99 -8.72
C ALA A 46 21.86 -4.57 -10.15
N ARG A 47 21.61 -5.48 -11.09
CA ARG A 47 21.89 -5.27 -12.52
C ARG A 47 20.77 -4.50 -13.22
N SER A 48 19.58 -4.46 -12.60
CA SER A 48 18.41 -3.71 -13.04
C SER A 48 17.54 -3.32 -11.86
N GLU A 49 16.64 -2.36 -12.07
CA GLU A 49 15.67 -1.90 -11.06
C GLU A 49 14.68 -2.99 -10.67
N VAL A 50 14.40 -3.94 -11.59
CA VAL A 50 13.59 -5.13 -11.31
C VAL A 50 14.26 -6.00 -10.25
N GLU A 51 15.56 -6.31 -10.43
CA GLU A 51 16.32 -7.11 -9.47
C GLU A 51 16.46 -6.36 -8.12
N LEU A 52 16.64 -5.05 -8.17
CA LEU A 52 16.70 -4.22 -6.97
C LEU A 52 15.39 -4.28 -6.19
N LEU A 53 14.26 -4.17 -6.87
CA LEU A 53 12.93 -4.26 -6.24
C LEU A 53 12.71 -5.61 -5.59
N GLU A 54 13.04 -6.71 -6.26
CA GLU A 54 12.90 -8.06 -5.70
C GLU A 54 13.75 -8.22 -4.43
N LYS A 55 15.02 -7.78 -4.46
CA LYS A 55 15.91 -7.76 -3.28
C LYS A 55 15.36 -6.87 -2.17
N PHE A 56 14.74 -5.74 -2.52
CA PHE A 56 14.14 -4.83 -1.55
C PHE A 56 12.91 -5.46 -0.87
N CYS A 57 12.00 -6.06 -1.63
CA CYS A 57 10.81 -6.74 -1.13
C CYS A 57 11.15 -7.97 -0.27
N GLN A 58 12.22 -8.72 -0.62
CA GLN A 58 12.72 -9.82 0.19
C GLN A 58 13.15 -9.37 1.60
N ARG A 59 13.77 -8.19 1.72
CA ARG A 59 14.15 -7.63 3.04
C ARG A 59 12.96 -7.19 3.88
N LEU A 60 11.90 -6.71 3.24
CA LEU A 60 10.70 -6.21 3.92
C LEU A 60 9.83 -7.32 4.51
N SER A 61 9.97 -8.56 4.02
CA SER A 61 8.96 -9.59 4.23
C SER A 61 9.48 -10.68 5.16
N TRP A 62 9.23 -10.51 6.45
CA TRP A 62 9.72 -11.41 7.50
C TRP A 62 9.11 -12.83 7.45
N ASP A 63 7.89 -12.98 6.94
CA ASP A 63 7.11 -14.24 7.03
C ASP A 63 6.63 -14.80 5.67
N CYS A 64 6.92 -14.11 4.57
CA CYS A 64 6.52 -14.54 3.24
C CYS A 64 7.53 -13.98 2.24
N PRO A 65 8.07 -14.74 1.28
CA PRO A 65 8.74 -14.12 0.15
C PRO A 65 7.69 -13.29 -0.60
N ALA A 66 7.59 -11.99 -0.33
CA ALA A 66 6.77 -11.09 -1.13
C ALA A 66 7.45 -10.95 -2.49
N ALA A 67 7.25 -11.97 -3.33
CA ALA A 67 7.63 -11.92 -4.72
C ALA A 67 6.75 -10.88 -5.40
N VAL A 68 7.39 -9.97 -6.11
CA VAL A 68 6.70 -9.06 -7.02
C VAL A 68 6.03 -9.93 -8.09
N SER A 69 4.72 -9.81 -8.24
CA SER A 69 4.02 -10.45 -9.35
C SER A 69 4.00 -9.49 -10.53
N TRP A 70 4.38 -10.00 -11.70
CA TRP A 70 4.48 -9.21 -12.91
C TRP A 70 3.41 -9.62 -13.91
N SER A 71 2.75 -8.64 -14.50
CA SER A 71 1.91 -8.83 -15.69
C SER A 71 2.13 -7.67 -16.66
N HIS A 72 1.71 -7.81 -17.92
CA HIS A 72 1.77 -6.72 -18.89
C HIS A 72 0.70 -6.85 -19.95
N ARG A 73 0.42 -5.73 -20.63
CA ARG A 73 -0.47 -5.64 -21.78
C ARG A 73 0.21 -4.92 -22.93
N TRP A 74 -0.12 -5.31 -24.15
CA TRP A 74 0.33 -4.64 -25.37
C TRP A 74 -0.86 -3.96 -26.04
N GLU A 75 -0.70 -2.68 -26.36
CA GLU A 75 -1.72 -1.84 -27.02
C GLU A 75 -1.01 -0.90 -28.00
N ASP A 76 -1.44 -0.88 -29.26
CA ASP A 76 -0.85 -0.06 -30.34
C ASP A 76 0.67 -0.19 -30.50
N GLY A 77 1.21 -1.38 -30.26
CA GLY A 77 2.66 -1.66 -30.33
C GLY A 77 3.46 -1.14 -29.13
N LEU A 78 2.78 -0.65 -28.08
CA LEU A 78 3.39 -0.25 -26.81
C LEU A 78 3.04 -1.25 -25.71
N CYS A 79 4.00 -1.53 -24.83
CA CYS A 79 3.87 -2.40 -23.67
C CYS A 79 3.65 -1.59 -22.40
N GLN A 80 2.66 -1.98 -21.60
CA GLN A 80 2.48 -1.49 -20.24
C GLN A 80 2.56 -2.66 -19.26
N ALA A 81 3.47 -2.58 -18.30
CA ALA A 81 3.64 -3.54 -17.23
C ALA A 81 2.85 -3.15 -15.98
N PHE A 82 2.55 -4.14 -15.14
CA PHE A 82 1.92 -3.99 -13.85
C PHE A 82 2.72 -4.83 -12.84
N ALA A 83 3.29 -4.15 -11.85
CA ALA A 83 3.96 -4.78 -10.71
C ALA A 83 2.97 -4.85 -9.54
N GLU A 84 2.65 -6.06 -9.07
CA GLU A 84 1.87 -6.26 -7.86
C GLU A 84 2.78 -6.64 -6.70
N VAL A 85 2.73 -5.87 -5.61
CA VAL A 85 3.43 -6.13 -4.37
C VAL A 85 2.45 -6.23 -3.21
N ARG A 86 2.67 -7.17 -2.29
CA ARG A 86 1.88 -7.26 -1.05
C ARG A 86 2.53 -6.40 0.03
N LEU A 87 1.80 -5.37 0.47
CA LEU A 87 2.20 -4.50 1.57
C LEU A 87 1.21 -4.68 2.71
N LEU A 88 1.68 -5.15 3.86
CA LEU A 88 0.84 -5.40 5.04
C LEU A 88 -0.35 -6.35 4.74
N ASP A 89 -0.12 -7.40 3.96
CA ASP A 89 -1.11 -8.36 3.44
C ASP A 89 -2.15 -7.78 2.44
N VAL A 90 -1.98 -6.53 2.01
CA VAL A 90 -2.83 -5.90 0.99
C VAL A 90 -2.07 -5.90 -0.35
N PRO A 91 -2.63 -6.48 -1.43
CA PRO A 91 -2.03 -6.38 -2.76
C PRO A 91 -2.15 -4.95 -3.30
N HIS A 92 -1.04 -4.42 -3.77
CA HIS A 92 -0.95 -3.10 -4.40
C HIS A 92 -0.37 -3.26 -5.81
N THR A 93 -1.10 -2.78 -6.81
CA THR A 93 -0.70 -2.85 -8.22
C THR A 93 -0.18 -1.50 -8.70
N PHE A 94 0.99 -1.50 -9.31
CA PHE A 94 1.68 -0.32 -9.83
C PHE A 94 1.86 -0.43 -11.34
N PRO A 95 1.16 0.39 -12.13
CA PRO A 95 1.31 0.39 -13.58
C PRO A 95 2.57 1.12 -14.04
N SER A 96 3.19 0.63 -15.11
CA SER A 96 4.19 1.36 -15.88
C SER A 96 3.51 2.46 -16.74
N LYS A 97 4.27 3.37 -17.33
CA LYS A 97 3.84 4.07 -18.56
C LYS A 97 3.91 3.08 -19.72
N SER A 98 3.32 3.42 -20.87
CA SER A 98 3.48 2.59 -22.07
C SER A 98 4.87 2.80 -22.67
N HIS A 99 5.60 1.70 -22.91
CA HIS A 99 6.97 1.68 -23.42
C HIS A 99 7.07 0.86 -24.72
N SER A 100 8.20 0.97 -25.42
CA SER A 100 8.41 0.26 -26.70
C SER A 100 8.76 -1.22 -26.49
N THR A 101 9.32 -1.55 -25.33
CA THR A 101 9.72 -2.91 -24.98
C THR A 101 9.13 -3.32 -23.63
N GLN A 102 9.02 -4.65 -23.43
CA GLN A 102 8.59 -5.21 -22.15
C GLN A 102 9.59 -4.89 -21.02
N GLU A 103 10.89 -4.91 -21.31
CA GLU A 103 11.94 -4.66 -20.33
C GLU A 103 11.86 -3.23 -19.77
N GLU A 104 11.74 -2.23 -20.66
CA GLU A 104 11.55 -0.82 -20.26
C GLU A 104 10.29 -0.63 -19.41
N ALA A 105 9.19 -1.32 -19.74
CA ALA A 105 7.96 -1.25 -18.98
C ALA A 105 8.13 -1.83 -17.57
N TYR A 106 8.87 -2.94 -17.43
CA TYR A 106 9.11 -3.59 -16.14
C TYR A 106 10.03 -2.72 -15.26
N GLU A 107 11.09 -2.16 -15.82
CA GLU A 107 11.97 -1.23 -15.10
C GLU A 107 11.22 0.02 -14.64
N ASP A 108 10.40 0.62 -15.50
CA ASP A 108 9.60 1.79 -15.15
C ASP A 108 8.58 1.50 -14.04
N ALA A 109 7.88 0.36 -14.09
CA ALA A 109 7.05 -0.09 -12.98
C ALA A 109 7.88 -0.32 -11.70
N ALA A 110 9.04 -0.97 -11.80
CA ALA A 110 9.93 -1.21 -10.66
C ALA A 110 10.35 0.09 -9.98
N ARG A 111 10.74 1.11 -10.76
CA ARG A 111 11.12 2.44 -10.25
C ARG A 111 9.98 3.11 -9.49
N ARG A 112 8.73 2.97 -9.94
CA ARG A 112 7.56 3.50 -9.23
C ARG A 112 7.32 2.80 -7.90
N VAL A 113 7.47 1.48 -7.86
CA VAL A 113 7.35 0.73 -6.60
C VAL A 113 8.46 1.13 -5.64
N LEU A 114 9.72 1.22 -6.10
CA LEU A 114 10.86 1.64 -5.29
C LEU A 114 10.67 3.05 -4.73
N TRP A 115 10.16 3.99 -5.52
CA TRP A 115 9.78 5.32 -5.04
C TRP A 115 8.66 5.28 -4.01
N TYR A 116 7.60 4.51 -4.26
CA TYR A 116 6.47 4.38 -3.33
C TYR A 116 6.93 3.81 -1.97
N LEU A 117 7.83 2.84 -2.00
CA LEU A 117 8.43 2.24 -0.82
C LEU A 117 9.55 3.08 -0.17
N GLN A 118 9.81 4.29 -0.69
CA GLN A 118 10.86 5.19 -0.22
C GLN A 118 12.23 4.51 -0.16
N CYS A 119 12.58 3.79 -1.23
CA CYS A 119 13.90 3.21 -1.38
C CYS A 119 14.95 4.33 -1.57
N PRO A 120 16.11 4.27 -0.89
CA PRO A 120 17.21 5.22 -1.04
C PRO A 120 17.60 5.47 -2.49
N GLY A 121 17.64 6.74 -2.89
CA GLY A 121 17.97 7.19 -4.24
C GLY A 121 16.78 7.19 -5.21
N TYR A 122 15.56 6.95 -4.72
CA TYR A 122 14.33 7.00 -5.51
C TYR A 122 13.34 8.06 -5.04
N GLU A 123 13.52 8.68 -3.88
CA GLU A 123 12.57 9.54 -3.16
C GLU A 123 12.05 10.71 -4.00
N GLU A 124 12.90 11.31 -4.81
CA GLU A 124 12.58 12.46 -5.65
C GLU A 124 12.28 12.10 -7.12
N LYS A 125 12.25 10.81 -7.47
CA LYS A 125 12.10 10.39 -8.88
C LYS A 125 10.68 10.53 -9.40
N PHE A 126 9.69 10.61 -8.53
CA PHE A 126 8.29 10.81 -8.91
C PHE A 126 7.60 11.75 -7.92
N GLU A 127 6.58 12.45 -8.39
CA GLU A 127 5.68 13.23 -7.54
C GLU A 127 4.36 12.47 -7.38
N PRO A 128 3.75 12.47 -6.19
CA PRO A 128 2.39 11.97 -6.04
C PRO A 128 1.47 12.79 -6.94
N ASP A 129 0.71 12.12 -7.81
CA ASP A 129 -0.27 12.80 -8.65
C ASP A 129 -1.45 13.27 -7.78
N THR A 130 -1.29 14.48 -7.24
CA THR A 130 -2.31 15.15 -6.42
C THR A 130 -3.59 15.45 -7.21
N SER A 131 -3.55 15.44 -8.54
CA SER A 131 -4.73 15.63 -9.39
C SER A 131 -5.58 14.34 -9.48
N TYR A 132 -4.94 13.18 -9.58
CA TYR A 132 -5.60 11.87 -9.49
C TYR A 132 -6.25 11.66 -8.12
N VAL A 133 -5.53 11.95 -7.02
CA VAL A 133 -6.09 11.84 -5.66
C VAL A 133 -7.33 12.71 -5.48
N LYS A 134 -7.32 13.93 -6.04
CA LYS A 134 -8.50 14.81 -6.04
C LYS A 134 -9.66 14.25 -6.86
N ALA A 135 -9.38 13.63 -8.00
CA ALA A 135 -10.42 13.04 -8.85
C ALA A 135 -11.08 11.82 -8.17
N VAL A 136 -10.31 10.93 -7.55
CA VAL A 136 -10.84 9.74 -6.86
C VAL A 136 -11.53 10.09 -5.55
N ALA A 137 -11.07 11.12 -4.82
CA ALA A 137 -11.71 11.58 -3.59
C ALA A 137 -13.11 12.17 -3.81
N GLN A 138 -13.45 12.59 -5.03
CA GLN A 138 -14.79 13.09 -5.36
C GLN A 138 -15.82 11.97 -5.58
N ASP A 139 -15.37 10.72 -5.74
CA ASP A 139 -16.22 9.54 -5.97
C ASP A 139 -16.55 8.79 -4.67
N ILE A 140 -16.50 9.46 -3.51
CA ILE A 140 -17.08 8.91 -2.29
C ILE A 140 -18.61 8.96 -2.48
N PRO A 141 -19.29 7.82 -2.65
CA PRO A 141 -20.73 7.83 -2.79
C PRO A 141 -21.34 8.47 -1.55
N GLU A 142 -22.35 9.33 -1.75
CA GLU A 142 -23.08 9.90 -0.63
C GLU A 142 -23.53 8.76 0.30
N PRO A 143 -23.31 8.89 1.62
CA PRO A 143 -23.71 7.85 2.56
C PRO A 143 -25.19 7.57 2.36
N SER A 144 -25.53 6.30 2.13
CA SER A 144 -26.91 5.93 1.80
C SER A 144 -27.86 6.43 2.90
N ALA A 145 -29.03 6.95 2.52
CA ALA A 145 -30.02 7.52 3.46
C ALA A 145 -30.42 6.57 4.61
N CYS A 146 -30.20 5.27 4.47
CA CYS A 146 -30.41 4.24 5.49
C CYS A 146 -29.43 4.29 6.68
N TRP A 147 -28.41 5.14 6.65
CA TRP A 147 -27.39 5.24 7.71
C TRP A 147 -27.91 5.99 8.95
N ASN A 148 -28.94 6.82 8.79
CA ASN A 148 -29.66 7.46 9.90
C ASN A 148 -31.02 6.79 10.06
N LYS A 149 -31.05 5.62 10.68
CA LYS A 149 -32.27 5.23 11.41
C LYS A 149 -32.22 5.95 12.75
N ASP A 150 -32.87 7.10 12.82
CA ASP A 150 -33.29 7.65 14.10
C ASP A 150 -34.18 6.60 14.77
N ASP A 151 -33.67 5.96 15.82
CA ASP A 151 -34.47 5.18 16.77
C ASP A 151 -35.41 6.15 17.50
N ASN A 152 -36.46 6.60 16.81
CA ASN A 152 -37.65 7.15 17.46
C ASN A 152 -38.40 5.96 18.06
N LEU A 153 -37.93 5.50 19.21
CA LEU A 153 -38.71 4.69 20.13
C LEU A 153 -39.95 5.51 20.53
N GLN A 154 -41.06 5.29 19.83
CA GLN A 154 -42.37 5.68 20.32
C GLN A 154 -42.62 4.94 21.64
N GLU A 155 -42.68 5.68 22.74
CA GLU A 155 -43.22 5.22 24.01
C GLU A 155 -44.66 4.73 23.78
N GLY A 156 -44.81 3.41 23.67
CA GLY A 156 -46.09 2.74 23.79
C GLY A 156 -46.50 2.70 25.25
N GLY A 157 -47.35 3.63 25.65
CA GLY A 157 -48.09 3.54 26.92
C GLY A 157 -48.95 2.28 26.93
N ILE A 158 -48.78 1.48 27.98
CA ILE A 158 -49.65 0.33 28.27
C ILE A 158 -50.65 0.79 29.34
N PRO A 159 -51.97 0.64 29.13
CA PRO A 159 -52.97 0.85 30.19
C PRO A 159 -52.94 -0.25 31.26
#